data_AF-A0A7X8UQR6-F1
#
_entry.id   AF-A0A7X8UQR6-F1
#
_cell.length_a   1.000
_cell.length_b   1.000
_cell.length_c   1.000
_cell.angle_alpha   90.00
_cell.angle_beta   90.00
_cell.angle_gamma   90.00
#
_symmetry.space_group_name_H-M   'P 1'
#
loop_
_entity.id
_entity.type
_entity.pdbx_description
1 polymer ?
#
loop_
_entity_poly.entity_id
_entity_poly.type
_entity_poly.pdbx_seq_one_letter_code
_entity_poly.pdbx_strand_id
1 'polypeptide(L)' 'MDEIDLKLTSGEAREVREVLQRELDDMRVERRRTDAASYREQVKHRMDAIERVLHKLPPAA' A
#
# COMPACT_ATOMS: atom_id res chain seq x y z
N MET A 1 -2.75 -12.10 16.23
CA MET A 1 -1.91 -11.37 15.26
C MET A 1 -1.37 -10.18 16.02
N ASP A 2 -0.04 -10.13 16.20
CA ASP A 2 0.61 -9.05 16.94
C ASP A 2 0.26 -7.69 16.33
N GLU A 3 -0.37 -6.84 17.13
CA GLU A 3 -0.50 -5.42 16.81
C GLU A 3 0.90 -4.83 16.92
N ILE A 4 1.56 -4.67 15.77
CA ILE A 4 2.79 -3.90 15.70
C ILE A 4 2.38 -2.44 15.95
N ASP A 5 2.56 -1.97 17.19
CA ASP A 5 2.39 -0.57 17.57
C ASP A 5 3.57 0.25 17.02
N LEU A 6 3.48 0.54 15.71
CA LEU A 6 4.43 1.39 15.00
C LEU A 6 4.24 2.84 15.45
N LYS A 7 5.01 3.26 16.46
CA LYS A 7 5.12 4.65 16.88
C LYS A 7 5.98 5.45 15.89
N LEU A 8 5.45 5.64 14.69
CA LEU A 8 6.08 6.49 13.68
C LEU A 8 5.99 7.95 14.10
N THR A 9 7.08 8.69 13.93
CA THR A 9 7.04 10.15 13.94
C THR A 9 6.20 10.65 12.75
N SER A 10 5.77 11.92 12.79
CA SER A 10 5.02 12.53 11.68
C SER A 10 5.81 12.53 10.36
N GLY A 11 7.15 12.66 10.42
CA GLY A 11 8.04 12.56 9.27
C GLY A 11 8.07 11.14 8.69
N GLU A 12 8.30 10.13 9.52
CA GLU A 12 8.34 8.73 9.09
C GLU A 12 6.98 8.26 8.56
N ALA A 13 5.87 8.69 9.18
CA ALA A 13 4.53 8.37 8.70
C ALA A 13 4.28 8.95 7.29
N ARG A 14 4.81 10.16 7.00
CA ARG A 14 4.73 10.77 5.68
C ARG A 14 5.57 10.01 4.66
N GLU A 15 6.81 9.68 4.98
CA GLU A 15 7.69 8.92 4.08
C GLU A 15 7.11 7.55 3.75
N VAL A 16 6.63 6.82 4.76
CA VAL A 16 5.96 5.52 4.57
C VAL A 16 4.72 5.68 3.69
N ARG A 17 3.92 6.73 3.90
CA ARG A 17 2.75 7.01 3.07
C ARG A 17 3.14 7.26 1.61
N GLU A 18 4.17 8.07 1.36
CA GLU A 18 4.66 8.37 0.00
C GLU A 18 5.16 7.12 -0.72
N VAL A 19 5.93 6.26 -0.03
CA VAL A 19 6.41 4.98 -0.56
C VAL A 19 5.24 4.06 -0.90
N LEU A 20 4.32 3.87 0.03
CA LEU A 20 3.15 3.02 -0.17
C LEU A 20 2.23 3.53 -1.29
N GLN A 21 2.09 4.85 -1.43
CA GLN A 21 1.28 5.45 -2.49
C GLN A 21 1.90 5.19 -3.86
N ARG A 22 3.23 5.35 -4.00
CA ARG A 22 3.96 5.02 -5.23
C ARG A 22 3.77 3.55 -5.60
N GLU A 23 3.90 2.66 -4.63
CA GLU A 23 3.79 1.24 -4.87
C GLU A 23 2.37 0.80 -5.25
N LEU A 24 1.36 1.46 -4.68
CA LEU A 24 -0.03 1.25 -5.07
C LEU A 24 -0.27 1.68 -6.52
N ASP A 25 0.33 2.78 -6.96
CA ASP A 25 0.19 3.27 -8.33
C ASP A 25 0.92 2.37 -9.34
N ASP A 26 2.10 1.86 -8.99
CA ASP A 26 2.83 0.89 -9.79
C ASP A 26 2.03 -0.42 -9.94
N MET A 27 1.46 -0.93 -8.85
CA MET A 27 0.58 -2.11 -8.90
C MET A 27 -0.70 -1.88 -9.73
N ARG A 28 -1.26 -0.67 -9.72
CA ARG A 28 -2.42 -0.31 -10.57
C ARG A 28 -2.05 -0.32 -12.06
N VAL A 29 -0.82 0.04 -12.41
CA VAL A 29 -0.32 -0.06 -13.78
C VAL A 29 -0.07 -1.52 -14.14
N GLU A 30 0.57 -2.28 -13.26
CA GLU A 30 0.87 -3.69 -13.44
C GLU A 30 -0.40 -4.54 -13.64
N ARG A 31 -1.41 -4.37 -12.77
CA ARG A 31 -2.70 -5.06 -12.87
C ARG A 31 -3.40 -4.80 -14.21
N ARG A 32 -3.24 -3.59 -14.77
CA ARG A 32 -3.82 -3.22 -16.07
C ARG A 32 -3.06 -3.84 -17.25
N ARG A 33 -1.78 -4.17 -17.07
CA ARG A 33 -0.91 -4.77 -18.10
C ARG A 33 -0.91 -6.29 -18.09
N THR A 34 -1.36 -6.94 -17.01
CA THR A 34 -1.36 -8.39 -16.92
C THR A 34 -2.68 -9.03 -17.34
N ASP A 35 -2.61 -9.94 -18.31
CA ASP A 35 -3.78 -10.70 -18.78
C ASP A 35 -4.09 -11.93 -17.89
N ALA A 36 -3.07 -12.51 -17.25
CA ALA A 36 -3.22 -13.67 -16.38
C ALA A 36 -4.13 -13.38 -15.17
N ALA A 37 -5.25 -14.10 -15.07
CA ALA A 37 -6.24 -13.89 -14.02
C ALA A 37 -5.69 -14.13 -12.61
N SER A 38 -4.89 -15.20 -12.43
CA SER A 38 -4.25 -15.52 -11.15
C SER A 38 -3.27 -14.43 -10.70
N TYR A 39 -2.52 -13.84 -11.62
CA TYR A 39 -1.61 -12.74 -11.30
C TYR A 39 -2.37 -11.46 -10.94
N ARG A 40 -3.45 -11.13 -11.67
CA ARG A 40 -4.30 -9.98 -11.34
C ARG A 40 -4.91 -10.08 -9.94
N GLU A 41 -5.25 -11.29 -9.50
CA GLU A 41 -5.76 -11.53 -8.15
C GLU A 41 -4.68 -11.33 -7.08
N GLN A 42 -3.46 -11.81 -7.32
CA GLN A 42 -2.31 -11.55 -6.44
C GLN A 42 -2.01 -10.05 -6.33
N VAL A 43 -1.98 -9.33 -7.45
CA VAL A 43 -1.77 -7.88 -7.47
C VAL A 43 -2.88 -7.17 -6.70
N LYS A 44 -4.15 -7.58 -6.87
CA LYS A 44 -5.27 -7.04 -6.10
C LYS A 44 -5.09 -7.24 -4.60
N HIS A 45 -4.71 -8.45 -4.15
CA HIS A 45 -4.48 -8.71 -2.73
C HIS A 45 -3.37 -7.83 -2.13
N ARG A 46 -2.30 -7.57 -2.90
CA ARG A 46 -1.22 -6.67 -2.49
C ARG A 46 -1.70 -5.22 -2.41
N MET A 47 -2.47 -4.76 -3.40
CA MET A 47 -3.11 -3.44 -3.39
C MET A 47 -4.01 -3.27 -2.15
N ASP A 48 -4.87 -4.24 -1.86
CA ASP A 48 -5.78 -4.20 -0.70
C ASP A 48 -5.00 -4.12 0.63
N ALA A 49 -3.83 -4.79 0.71
CA ALA A 49 -2.96 -4.71 1.87
C ALA A 49 -2.34 -3.32 2.05
N ILE A 50 -1.85 -2.73 0.95
CA ILE A 50 -1.28 -1.38 0.96
C ILE A 50 -2.35 -0.34 1.34
N GLU A 51 -3.54 -0.43 0.77
CA GLU A 51 -4.66 0.47 1.08
C GLU A 51 -5.05 0.38 2.56
N ARG A 52 -5.07 -0.82 3.15
CA ARG A 52 -5.30 -0.99 4.59
C ARG A 52 -4.24 -0.32 5.46
N VAL A 53 -2.97 -0.35 5.05
CA VAL A 53 -1.89 0.32 5.79
C VAL A 53 -2.01 1.84 5.65
N LEU A 54 -2.26 2.33 4.43
CA LEU A 54 -2.48 3.76 4.17
C LEU A 54 -3.65 4.35 4.98
N HIS A 55 -4.72 3.59 5.17
CA HIS A 55 -5.86 3.97 6.01
C HIS A 55 -5.51 4.13 7.50
N LYS A 56 -4.47 3.43 7.98
CA LYS A 56 -4.00 3.52 9.36
C LYS A 56 -2.99 4.64 9.59
N LEU A 57 -2.41 5.18 8.51
CA LEU A 57 -1.46 6.28 8.60
C LEU A 57 -2.19 7.63 8.61
N PRO A 58 -1.72 8.61 9.41
CA PRO A 58 -2.30 9.95 9.41
C PRO A 58 -2.25 10.56 7.99
N PRO A 59 -3.24 11.39 7.61
CA PRO A 59 -3.17 12.15 6.37
C PRO A 59 -1.92 13.01 6.35
N ALA A 60 -1.21 13.06 5.21
CA ALA A 60 -0.11 14.00 5.03
C ALA A 60 -0.70 15.41 5.15
N ALA A 61 -0.31 16.12 6.22
CA ALA A 61 -0.70 17.50 6.47
C ALA A 61 0.06 18.48 5.55
#